data_AF-A0A5D4RB89-F1
#
_entry.id   AF-A0A5D4RB89-F1
#
_cell.length_a   1.000
_cell.length_b   1.000
_cell.length_c   1.000
_cell.angle_alpha   90.00
_cell.angle_beta   90.00
_cell.angle_gamma   90.00
#
_symmetry.space_group_name_H-M   'P 1'
#
loop_
_entity.id
_entity.type
_entity.pdbx_description
1 polymer ?
#
loop_
_entity_poly.entity_id
_entity_poly.type
_entity_poly.pdbx_seq_one_letter_code
_entity_poly.pdbx_strand_id
1 'polypeptide(L)'
;MSYDMTSFFPAQNNLTVYRQIKGQLTQSGTQPLSGKVFKMVPGETGSIENWWITAEDGTAVFIELTVQEQQGPEVFFSEYTRGENGRIALEVYNKNDSALNYQVIGYRYNTKTSQMEIMKNSDIPPQSYGRISGIFPGMYGMIINYTFYDLFDIAPVSYYNDELAMTANGKDGYIICAFELLKDGTVVDVIGDKNWTPGSTSEILPEFGTMIRKKGIDTGSTSFNLSGEFDLMPTTYINLGNHTP
;
A
#
# COMPACT_ATOMS: atom_id res chain seq x y z
N MET A 1 -7.03 -12.74 2.94
CA MET A 1 -6.31 -12.04 1.85
C MET A 1 -7.22 -11.90 0.64
N SER A 2 -7.07 -10.83 -0.14
CA SER A 2 -7.79 -10.58 -1.40
C SER A 2 -6.83 -10.26 -2.53
N TYR A 3 -7.25 -10.56 -3.75
CA TYR A 3 -6.60 -10.16 -4.99
C TYR A 3 -7.65 -9.66 -5.99
N ASP A 4 -7.46 -8.44 -6.50
CA ASP A 4 -8.35 -7.86 -7.50
C ASP A 4 -7.93 -8.30 -8.91
N MET A 5 -8.85 -8.94 -9.62
CA MET A 5 -8.65 -9.45 -10.97
C MET A 5 -9.31 -8.59 -12.05
N THR A 6 -9.71 -7.35 -11.71
CA THR A 6 -10.49 -6.48 -12.61
C THR A 6 -9.83 -6.25 -13.96
N SER A 7 -8.51 -6.09 -13.99
CA SER A 7 -7.71 -5.91 -15.20
C SER A 7 -7.68 -7.15 -16.11
N PHE A 8 -7.82 -8.35 -15.55
CA PHE A 8 -7.80 -9.60 -16.31
C PHE A 8 -9.17 -10.01 -16.83
N PHE A 9 -10.24 -9.56 -16.17
CA PHE A 9 -11.62 -9.91 -16.49
C PHE A 9 -12.50 -8.66 -16.70
N PRO A 10 -12.18 -7.74 -17.64
CA PRO A 10 -12.88 -6.46 -17.76
C PRO A 10 -14.38 -6.60 -18.05
N ALA A 11 -14.78 -7.60 -18.83
CA ALA A 11 -16.17 -7.84 -19.22
C ALA A 11 -16.86 -9.01 -18.48
N GLN A 12 -16.14 -9.72 -17.61
CA GLN A 12 -16.60 -10.97 -17.00
C GLN A 12 -16.88 -10.80 -15.51
N ASN A 13 -18.03 -11.27 -15.05
CA ASN A 13 -18.44 -11.19 -13.63
C ASN A 13 -18.79 -12.54 -13.00
N ASN A 14 -18.85 -13.60 -13.81
CA ASN A 14 -19.08 -14.98 -13.36
C ASN A 14 -17.82 -15.78 -13.64
N LEU A 15 -17.07 -16.10 -12.58
CA LEU A 15 -15.78 -16.76 -12.69
C LEU A 15 -15.82 -18.12 -12.00
N THR A 16 -15.25 -19.15 -12.61
CA THR A 16 -15.09 -20.46 -11.98
C THR A 16 -13.72 -20.54 -11.34
N VAL A 17 -13.67 -21.00 -10.09
CA VAL A 17 -12.42 -21.11 -9.33
C VAL A 17 -12.03 -22.57 -9.19
N TYR A 18 -10.77 -22.89 -9.46
CA TYR A 18 -10.17 -24.19 -9.23
C TYR A 18 -8.97 -24.04 -8.31
N ARG A 19 -8.80 -24.95 -7.36
CA ARG A 19 -7.55 -25.11 -6.60
C ARG A 19 -6.69 -26.17 -7.29
N GLN A 20 -5.41 -25.87 -7.45
CA GLN A 20 -4.43 -26.80 -8.00
C GLN A 20 -3.65 -27.46 -6.87
N ILE A 21 -3.83 -28.78 -6.71
CA ILE A 21 -3.12 -29.57 -5.69
C ILE A 21 -2.41 -30.71 -6.39
N LYS A 22 -1.07 -30.77 -6.30
CA LYS A 22 -0.24 -31.85 -6.86
C LYS A 22 -0.57 -32.18 -8.33
N GLY A 23 -0.81 -31.15 -9.15
CA GLY A 23 -1.13 -31.29 -10.58
C GLY A 23 -2.59 -31.57 -10.90
N GLN A 24 -3.48 -31.69 -9.91
CA GLN A 24 -4.91 -31.85 -10.12
C GLN A 24 -5.65 -30.52 -9.90
N LEU A 25 -6.61 -30.22 -10.76
CA LEU A 25 -7.54 -29.10 -10.61
C LEU A 25 -8.84 -29.58 -9.96
N THR A 26 -9.18 -29.01 -8.81
CA THR A 26 -10.45 -29.26 -8.14
C THR A 26 -11.25 -27.98 -8.10
N GLN A 27 -12.48 -28.00 -8.61
CA GLN A 27 -13.36 -26.83 -8.55
C GLN A 27 -13.64 -26.46 -7.08
N SER A 28 -13.43 -25.20 -6.75
CA SER A 28 -13.65 -24.66 -5.41
C SER A 28 -15.08 -24.11 -5.31
N GLY A 29 -15.92 -24.81 -4.54
CA GLY A 29 -17.32 -24.44 -4.39
C GLY A 29 -18.19 -24.85 -5.59
N THR A 30 -19.52 -24.71 -5.42
CA THR A 30 -20.52 -25.09 -6.42
C THR A 30 -21.10 -23.90 -7.20
N GLN A 31 -20.85 -22.67 -6.73
CA GLN A 31 -21.32 -21.44 -7.35
C GLN A 31 -20.11 -20.68 -7.95
N PRO A 32 -20.28 -20.02 -9.10
CA PRO A 32 -19.27 -19.11 -9.62
C PRO A 32 -18.94 -18.02 -8.60
N LEU A 33 -17.68 -17.60 -8.58
CA LEU A 33 -17.28 -16.36 -7.95
C LEU A 33 -18.00 -15.21 -8.68
N SER A 34 -18.85 -14.50 -7.94
CA SER A 34 -19.53 -13.30 -8.42
C SER A 34 -18.64 -12.08 -8.17
N GLY A 35 -18.29 -11.38 -9.25
CA GLY A 35 -17.37 -10.25 -9.23
C GLY A 35 -15.92 -10.65 -9.50
N LYS A 36 -14.99 -9.71 -9.25
CA LYS A 36 -13.59 -9.80 -9.72
C LYS A 36 -12.56 -9.86 -8.59
N VAL A 37 -13.01 -9.85 -7.34
CA VAL A 37 -12.13 -9.94 -6.17
C VAL A 37 -12.06 -11.39 -5.71
N PHE A 38 -10.90 -12.02 -5.90
CA PHE A 38 -10.64 -13.35 -5.37
C PHE A 38 -10.22 -13.25 -3.90
N LYS A 39 -10.95 -13.94 -3.02
CA LYS A 39 -10.66 -13.99 -1.58
C LYS A 39 -10.13 -15.36 -1.21
N MET A 40 -9.08 -15.39 -0.41
CA MET A 40 -8.45 -16.62 0.06
C MET A 40 -7.98 -16.49 1.51
N VAL A 41 -7.96 -17.63 2.19
CA VAL A 41 -7.32 -17.78 3.50
C VAL A 41 -5.93 -18.36 3.23
N PRO A 42 -4.84 -17.68 3.64
CA PRO A 42 -3.51 -18.24 3.53
C PRO A 42 -3.41 -19.61 4.21
N GLY A 43 -2.62 -20.51 3.63
CA GLY A 43 -2.24 -21.77 4.26
C GLY A 43 -1.22 -21.57 5.40
N GLU A 44 -0.53 -22.65 5.76
CA GLU A 44 0.54 -22.59 6.76
C GLU A 44 1.78 -21.84 6.23
N THR A 45 2.58 -21.28 7.11
CA THR A 45 3.88 -20.68 6.74
C THR A 45 4.75 -21.68 5.99
N GLY A 46 5.37 -21.24 4.88
CA GLY A 46 6.16 -22.08 3.98
C GLY A 46 5.32 -22.81 2.93
N SER A 47 3.99 -22.70 2.95
CA SER A 47 3.12 -23.29 1.93
C SER A 47 3.10 -22.45 0.65
N ILE A 48 2.85 -23.14 -0.47
CA ILE A 48 2.50 -22.54 -1.76
C ILE A 48 1.11 -23.03 -2.10
N GLU A 49 0.21 -22.09 -2.35
CA GLU A 49 -1.17 -22.35 -2.71
C GLU A 49 -1.45 -21.84 -4.12
N ASN A 50 -2.11 -22.65 -4.93
CA ASN A 50 -2.27 -22.41 -6.36
C ASN A 50 -3.75 -22.44 -6.77
N TRP A 51 -4.18 -21.45 -7.53
CA TRP A 51 -5.54 -21.36 -8.05
C TRP A 51 -5.58 -21.00 -9.53
N TRP A 52 -6.59 -21.52 -10.21
CA TRP A 52 -6.99 -21.11 -11.54
C TRP A 52 -8.37 -20.48 -11.46
N ILE A 53 -8.51 -19.30 -12.04
CA ILE A 53 -9.78 -18.60 -12.15
C ILE A 53 -10.08 -18.48 -13.64
N THR A 54 -11.21 -19.03 -14.08
CA THR A 54 -11.57 -19.10 -15.50
C THR A 54 -12.89 -18.39 -15.77
N ALA A 55 -12.99 -17.68 -16.89
CA ALA A 55 -14.22 -17.07 -17.39
C ALA A 55 -14.86 -17.90 -18.50
N GLU A 56 -16.12 -17.59 -18.83
CA GLU A 56 -16.88 -18.27 -19.90
C GLU A 56 -16.28 -18.05 -21.30
N ASP A 57 -15.58 -16.93 -21.50
CA ASP A 57 -14.90 -16.62 -22.77
C ASP A 57 -13.59 -17.39 -22.98
N GLY A 58 -13.22 -18.27 -22.03
CA GLY A 58 -12.01 -19.08 -22.09
C GLY A 58 -10.78 -18.40 -21.50
N THR A 59 -10.87 -17.15 -21.06
CA THR A 59 -9.78 -16.46 -20.35
C THR A 59 -9.54 -17.11 -18.99
N ALA A 60 -8.28 -17.23 -18.60
CA ALA A 60 -7.88 -17.78 -17.31
C ALA A 60 -6.78 -16.97 -16.64
N VAL A 61 -6.85 -16.86 -15.31
CA VAL A 61 -5.81 -16.30 -14.44
C VAL A 61 -5.30 -17.40 -13.53
N PHE A 62 -3.98 -17.52 -13.45
CA PHE A 62 -3.30 -18.34 -12.45
C PHE A 62 -2.84 -17.46 -11.30
N ILE A 63 -3.15 -17.87 -10.07
CA ILE A 63 -2.71 -17.19 -8.84
C ILE A 63 -1.88 -18.17 -8.02
N GLU A 64 -0.66 -17.77 -7.70
CA GLU A 64 0.21 -18.44 -6.75
C GLU A 64 0.34 -17.57 -5.49
N LEU A 65 0.00 -18.13 -4.33
CA LEU A 65 0.25 -17.51 -3.04
C LEU A 65 1.38 -18.26 -2.34
N THR A 66 2.50 -17.58 -2.14
CA THR A 66 3.55 -18.05 -1.26
C THR A 66 3.32 -17.48 0.14
N VAL A 67 3.13 -18.35 1.14
CA VAL A 67 2.95 -17.92 2.53
C VAL A 67 4.30 -17.90 3.22
N GLN A 68 4.73 -16.72 3.68
CA GLN A 68 6.03 -16.52 4.31
C GLN A 68 5.89 -16.14 5.78
N GLU A 69 6.92 -16.42 6.55
CA GLU A 69 7.00 -15.94 7.93
C GLU A 69 7.29 -14.44 7.91
N GLN A 70 6.58 -13.68 8.74
CA GLN A 70 6.81 -12.26 8.90
C GLN A 70 7.98 -12.03 9.85
N GLN A 71 9.01 -11.32 9.39
CA GLN A 71 10.29 -11.14 10.11
C GLN A 71 10.67 -9.67 10.28
N GLY A 72 9.75 -8.74 9.98
CA GLY A 72 10.02 -7.32 10.01
C GLY A 72 9.68 -6.64 11.34
N PRO A 73 9.94 -5.33 11.45
CA PRO A 73 9.56 -4.54 12.61
C PRO A 73 8.04 -4.41 12.74
N GLU A 74 7.54 -4.33 13.97
CA GLU A 74 6.10 -4.22 14.28
C GLU A 74 5.55 -2.79 14.07
N VAL A 75 6.28 -1.94 13.35
CA VAL A 75 5.83 -0.61 12.89
C VAL A 75 6.02 -0.51 11.39
N PHE A 76 4.94 -0.18 10.68
CA PHE A 76 4.88 -0.29 9.23
C PHE A 76 3.81 0.61 8.63
N PHE A 77 3.93 0.96 7.36
CA PHE A 77 2.91 1.65 6.59
C PHE A 77 1.63 0.82 6.53
N SER A 78 0.55 1.37 7.07
CA SER A 78 -0.77 0.76 7.13
C SER A 78 -1.70 1.29 6.05
N GLU A 79 -1.53 2.55 5.62
CA GLU A 79 -2.34 3.16 4.57
C GLU A 79 -1.54 4.20 3.79
N TYR A 80 -1.77 4.28 2.47
CA TYR A 80 -1.36 5.39 1.63
C TYR A 80 -2.53 5.81 0.77
N THR A 81 -2.99 7.05 0.94
CA THR A 81 -4.11 7.60 0.19
C THR A 81 -3.66 8.80 -0.63
N ARG A 82 -4.03 8.82 -1.91
CA ARG A 82 -3.75 9.91 -2.85
C ARG A 82 -5.04 10.29 -3.58
N GLY A 83 -5.53 11.50 -3.32
CA GLY A 83 -6.66 12.09 -4.04
C GLY A 83 -6.34 13.42 -4.71
N GLU A 84 -7.41 14.08 -5.15
CA GLU A 84 -7.35 15.37 -5.83
C GLU A 84 -6.79 16.49 -4.95
N ASN A 85 -6.36 17.59 -5.59
CA ASN A 85 -5.97 18.84 -4.93
C ASN A 85 -4.89 18.70 -3.84
N GLY A 86 -4.04 17.68 -3.95
CA GLY A 86 -2.96 17.44 -2.99
C GLY A 86 -3.45 16.82 -1.67
N ARG A 87 -4.65 16.23 -1.64
CA ARG A 87 -5.13 15.43 -0.51
C ARG A 87 -4.40 14.08 -0.50
N ILE A 88 -3.24 14.05 0.15
CA ILE A 88 -2.37 12.87 0.20
C ILE A 88 -1.99 12.62 1.66
N ALA A 89 -2.14 11.39 2.11
CA ALA A 89 -1.81 10.97 3.47
C ALA A 89 -1.11 9.62 3.48
N LEU A 90 -0.18 9.46 4.41
CA LEU A 90 0.49 8.21 4.76
C LEU A 90 0.19 7.92 6.21
N GLU A 91 -0.27 6.72 6.47
CA GLU A 91 -0.45 6.19 7.82
C GLU A 91 0.57 5.09 8.09
N VAL A 92 1.10 5.11 9.30
CA VAL A 92 1.95 4.07 9.87
C VAL A 92 1.22 3.51 11.07
N TYR A 93 1.17 2.20 11.22
CA TYR A 93 0.62 1.54 12.39
C TYR A 93 1.75 0.98 13.25
N ASN A 94 1.69 1.25 14.56
CA ASN A 94 2.52 0.58 15.54
C ASN A 94 1.72 -0.56 16.16
N LYS A 95 2.04 -1.80 15.80
CA LYS A 95 1.42 -2.96 16.42
C LYS A 95 1.87 -3.13 17.87
N ASN A 96 3.18 -3.18 18.12
CA ASN A 96 3.70 -3.51 19.45
C ASN A 96 5.16 -3.06 19.73
N ASP A 97 5.72 -2.15 18.93
CA ASP A 97 7.02 -1.57 19.20
C ASP A 97 6.96 -0.55 20.34
N SER A 98 7.91 -0.62 21.26
CA SER A 98 8.04 0.32 22.37
C SER A 98 8.75 1.63 21.99
N ALA A 99 9.42 1.65 20.83
CA ALA A 99 10.05 2.86 20.32
C ALA A 99 9.01 3.88 19.88
N LEU A 100 9.33 5.15 20.12
CA LEU A 100 8.37 6.24 19.91
C LEU A 100 8.70 7.13 18.72
N ASN A 101 9.85 6.95 18.05
CA ASN A 101 10.34 7.87 17.04
C ASN A 101 10.71 7.15 15.75
N TYR A 102 10.10 7.58 14.65
CA TYR A 102 10.34 7.09 13.30
C TYR A 102 10.47 8.28 12.34
N GLN A 103 11.07 8.01 11.19
CA GLN A 103 11.19 8.98 10.11
C GLN A 103 10.59 8.41 8.83
N VAL A 104 9.92 9.26 8.06
CA VAL A 104 9.44 8.93 6.71
C VAL A 104 10.23 9.74 5.70
N ILE A 105 10.90 9.06 4.78
CA ILE A 105 11.55 9.68 3.63
C ILE A 105 10.68 9.44 2.40
N GLY A 106 10.25 10.52 1.75
CA GLY A 106 9.51 10.44 0.50
C GLY A 106 10.41 10.68 -0.71
N TYR A 107 10.17 9.94 -1.79
CA TYR A 107 10.88 10.03 -3.05
C TYR A 107 9.93 10.41 -4.17
N ARG A 108 10.33 11.38 -4.99
CA ARG A 108 9.56 11.80 -6.16
C ARG A 108 10.45 12.04 -7.37
N TYR A 109 9.95 11.70 -8.54
CA TYR A 109 10.62 11.97 -9.80
C TYR A 109 10.14 13.30 -10.39
N ASN A 110 11.07 14.20 -10.69
CA ASN A 110 10.80 15.46 -11.37
C ASN A 110 10.82 15.25 -12.89
N THR A 111 9.66 15.35 -13.53
CA THR A 111 9.53 15.10 -14.98
C THR A 111 10.13 16.21 -15.84
N LYS A 112 10.36 17.40 -15.27
CA LYS A 112 10.97 18.55 -15.97
C LYS A 112 12.49 18.46 -15.99
N THR A 113 13.10 17.99 -14.90
CA THR A 113 14.57 17.87 -14.78
C THR A 113 15.06 16.45 -14.99
N SER A 114 14.16 15.47 -15.03
CA SER A 114 14.46 14.04 -15.11
C SER A 114 15.37 13.56 -13.97
N GLN A 115 15.07 13.99 -12.74
CA GLN A 115 15.84 13.65 -11.55
C GLN A 115 14.94 13.13 -10.43
N MET A 116 15.47 12.18 -9.66
CA MET A 116 14.86 11.76 -8.39
C MET A 116 15.17 12.80 -7.32
N GLU A 117 14.16 13.20 -6.56
CA GLU A 117 14.25 14.15 -5.46
C GLU A 117 13.75 13.52 -4.16
N ILE A 118 14.38 13.89 -3.06
CA ILE A 118 13.86 13.60 -1.72
C ILE A 118 12.89 14.72 -1.33
N MET A 119 11.70 14.34 -0.88
CA MET A 119 10.68 15.27 -0.40
C MET A 119 11.16 16.01 0.85
N LYS A 120 10.76 17.28 0.95
CA LYS A 120 11.11 18.15 2.07
C LYS A 120 9.93 18.29 3.02
N ASN A 121 10.25 18.44 4.30
CA ASN A 121 9.32 18.83 5.36
C ASN A 121 9.00 20.33 5.25
N SER A 122 7.72 20.69 5.43
CA SER A 122 7.20 22.07 5.38
C SER A 122 7.25 22.83 6.71
N ASP A 123 7.28 22.14 7.85
CA ASP A 123 7.14 22.71 9.20
C ASP A 123 8.46 23.12 9.85
N ILE A 124 9.59 22.60 9.37
CA ILE A 124 10.94 22.83 9.91
C ILE A 124 11.83 23.35 8.76
N PRO A 125 12.89 24.16 9.01
CA PRO A 125 13.90 24.44 7.97
C PRO A 125 14.22 23.16 7.19
N PRO A 126 14.19 23.20 5.84
CA PRO A 126 13.81 22.05 5.02
C PRO A 126 14.63 20.80 5.36
N GLN A 127 14.05 19.93 6.19
CA GLN A 127 14.57 18.59 6.46
C GLN A 127 14.03 17.65 5.39
N SER A 128 14.79 16.62 5.05
CA SER A 128 14.44 15.67 3.99
C SER A 128 13.65 14.47 4.49
N TYR A 129 12.85 14.65 5.56
CA TYR A 129 12.04 13.61 6.19
C TYR A 129 10.90 14.20 7.04
N GLY A 130 9.80 13.45 7.16
CA GLY A 130 8.74 13.68 8.15
C GLY A 130 9.02 12.87 9.42
N ARG A 131 8.62 13.37 10.58
CA ARG A 131 8.80 12.73 11.88
C ARG A 131 7.50 12.11 12.35
N ILE A 132 7.53 10.85 12.72
CA ILE A 132 6.44 10.22 13.45
C ILE A 132 6.92 10.03 14.88
N SER A 133 6.26 10.71 15.82
CA SER A 133 6.60 10.65 17.24
C SER A 133 5.38 10.35 18.10
N GLY A 134 5.57 9.65 19.22
CA GLY A 134 4.51 9.39 20.18
C GLY A 134 3.48 8.35 19.73
N ILE A 135 3.87 7.43 18.85
CA ILE A 135 3.03 6.29 18.44
C ILE A 135 3.28 5.10 19.35
N PHE A 136 2.45 4.92 20.37
CA PHE A 136 2.53 3.77 21.27
C PHE A 136 1.98 2.50 20.61
N PRO A 137 2.24 1.30 21.16
CA PRO A 137 1.58 0.07 20.72
C PRO A 137 0.07 0.23 20.56
N GLY A 138 -0.45 -0.19 19.40
CA GLY A 138 -1.85 -0.07 18.99
C GLY A 138 -2.24 1.30 18.39
N MET A 139 -1.31 2.25 18.26
CA MET A 139 -1.58 3.58 17.71
C MET A 139 -1.07 3.75 16.29
N TYR A 140 -1.67 4.70 15.57
CA TYR A 140 -1.21 5.14 14.26
C TYR A 140 -0.35 6.41 14.36
N GLY A 141 0.52 6.58 13.39
CA GLY A 141 1.16 7.84 13.04
C GLY A 141 0.79 8.26 11.64
N MET A 142 0.86 9.54 11.35
CA MET A 142 0.40 10.07 10.06
C MET A 142 1.30 11.18 9.55
N ILE A 143 1.68 11.07 8.28
CA ILE A 143 2.32 12.15 7.52
C ILE A 143 1.35 12.57 6.43
N ILE A 144 1.11 13.88 6.31
CA ILE A 144 0.26 14.40 5.23
C ILE A 144 1.05 15.26 4.26
N ASN A 145 0.47 15.46 3.08
CA ASN A 145 0.96 16.50 2.19
C ASN A 145 0.64 17.88 2.79
N TYR A 146 1.60 18.80 2.74
CA TYR A 146 1.51 20.13 3.35
C TYR A 146 0.34 21.03 2.90
N THR A 147 -0.38 20.62 1.84
CA THR A 147 -1.58 21.34 1.35
C THR A 147 -2.89 20.64 1.68
N PHE A 148 -2.88 19.56 2.47
CA PHE A 148 -4.08 18.80 2.82
C PHE A 148 -4.83 19.44 4.00
N TYR A 149 -5.29 20.67 3.81
CA TYR A 149 -5.89 21.49 4.88
C TYR A 149 -7.25 21.03 5.40
N ASP A 150 -8.00 20.26 4.61
CA ASP A 150 -9.35 19.79 4.95
C ASP A 150 -9.38 18.35 5.45
N LEU A 151 -8.22 17.78 5.83
CA LEU A 151 -8.12 16.42 6.36
C LEU A 151 -9.13 16.16 7.48
N PHE A 152 -9.16 17.03 8.50
CA PHE A 152 -10.02 16.87 9.67
C PHE A 152 -11.52 17.00 9.36
N ASP A 153 -11.88 17.58 8.20
CA ASP A 153 -13.28 17.70 7.77
C ASP A 153 -13.78 16.43 7.07
N ILE A 154 -12.87 15.65 6.45
CA ILE A 154 -13.22 14.54 5.56
C ILE A 154 -12.74 13.17 6.05
N ALA A 155 -11.85 13.14 7.04
CA ALA A 155 -11.28 11.93 7.62
C ALA A 155 -11.56 11.87 9.13
N PRO A 156 -11.81 10.68 9.69
CA PRO A 156 -12.05 10.48 11.13
C PRO A 156 -10.74 10.48 11.93
N VAL A 157 -9.94 11.53 11.77
CA VAL A 157 -8.63 11.70 12.40
C VAL A 157 -8.65 12.90 13.35
N SER A 158 -7.81 12.87 14.39
CA SER A 158 -7.74 13.95 15.38
C SER A 158 -6.39 14.66 15.42
N TYR A 159 -5.39 14.08 14.76
CA TYR A 159 -4.07 14.68 14.59
C TYR A 159 -3.40 14.11 13.33
N TYR A 160 -2.33 14.77 12.91
CA TYR A 160 -1.25 14.21 12.11
C TYR A 160 0.06 14.53 12.81
N ASN A 161 1.14 13.79 12.50
CA ASN A 161 2.43 13.98 13.17
C ASN A 161 3.29 15.04 12.50
N ASP A 162 3.33 15.03 11.16
CA ASP A 162 4.21 15.90 10.40
C ASP A 162 3.74 15.97 8.93
N GLU A 163 4.42 16.79 8.15
CA GLU A 163 4.09 17.07 6.77
C GLU A 163 5.28 16.82 5.83
N LEU A 164 4.96 16.47 4.58
CA LEU A 164 5.92 16.46 3.48
C LEU A 164 5.37 17.24 2.29
N ALA A 165 6.26 17.79 1.48
CA ALA A 165 5.95 18.35 0.18
C ALA A 165 5.71 17.24 -0.86
N MET A 166 4.68 16.42 -0.65
CA MET A 166 4.28 15.30 -1.52
C MET A 166 3.59 15.76 -2.81
N THR A 167 3.95 16.93 -3.34
CA THR A 167 3.33 17.54 -4.53
C THR A 167 3.16 16.52 -5.66
N ALA A 168 1.91 16.18 -5.98
CA ALA A 168 1.55 15.26 -7.05
C ALA A 168 0.15 15.56 -7.60
N ASN A 169 -0.17 16.85 -7.79
CA ASN A 169 -1.48 17.26 -8.33
C ASN A 169 -1.61 17.03 -9.86
N GLY A 170 -0.66 16.31 -10.45
CA GLY A 170 -0.61 15.97 -11.87
C GLY A 170 -0.18 17.13 -12.78
N LYS A 171 -0.06 18.35 -12.27
CA LYS A 171 0.32 19.56 -13.03
C LYS A 171 1.66 20.16 -12.58
N ASP A 172 2.12 19.82 -11.39
CA ASP A 172 3.37 20.28 -10.80
C ASP A 172 4.63 19.69 -11.47
N GLY A 173 4.49 18.54 -12.15
CA GLY A 173 5.58 17.86 -12.84
C GLY A 173 6.33 16.88 -11.94
N TYR A 174 5.67 16.35 -10.91
CA TYR A 174 6.23 15.35 -10.03
C TYR A 174 5.40 14.07 -10.02
N ILE A 175 6.09 12.94 -9.90
CA ILE A 175 5.52 11.60 -9.71
C ILE A 175 6.03 11.08 -8.38
N ILE A 176 5.15 10.62 -7.50
CA ILE A 176 5.55 10.01 -6.22
C ILE A 176 6.01 8.58 -6.51
N CYS A 177 7.21 8.25 -6.08
CA CYS A 177 7.86 7.00 -6.44
C CYS A 177 7.91 6.02 -5.28
N ALA A 178 8.25 6.51 -4.09
CA ALA A 178 8.38 5.66 -2.90
C ALA A 178 8.27 6.44 -1.60
N PHE A 179 8.03 5.69 -0.52
CA PHE A 179 8.27 6.11 0.85
C PHE A 179 9.05 5.02 1.59
N GLU A 180 10.04 5.44 2.37
CA GLU A 180 10.75 4.59 3.31
C GLU A 180 10.41 5.01 4.73
N LEU A 181 10.07 4.05 5.58
CA LEU A 181 9.96 4.21 7.01
C LEU A 181 11.29 3.81 7.64
N LEU A 182 11.83 4.67 8.50
CA LEU A 182 13.10 4.47 9.16
C LEU A 182 12.96 4.47 10.68
N LYS A 183 13.73 3.59 11.31
CA LYS A 183 13.99 3.57 12.76
C LYS A 183 15.50 3.68 12.97
N ASP A 184 15.94 4.70 13.70
CA ASP A 184 17.35 4.94 14.00
C ASP A 184 18.27 4.90 12.75
N GLY A 185 17.78 5.45 11.63
CA GLY A 185 18.50 5.49 10.35
C GLY A 185 18.45 4.19 9.53
N THR A 186 17.79 3.14 10.03
CA THR A 186 17.60 1.87 9.31
C THR A 186 16.21 1.82 8.70
N VAL A 187 16.12 1.44 7.42
CA VAL A 187 14.83 1.23 6.75
C VAL A 187 14.14 0.00 7.34
N VAL A 188 12.89 0.18 7.79
CA VAL A 188 12.07 -0.85 8.43
C VAL A 188 10.86 -1.25 7.59
N ASP A 189 10.42 -0.37 6.70
CA ASP A 189 9.31 -0.64 5.77
C ASP A 189 9.42 0.25 4.53
N VAL A 190 8.92 -0.24 3.40
CA VAL A 190 8.98 0.45 2.11
C VAL A 190 7.66 0.29 1.36
N ILE A 191 7.20 1.39 0.77
CA ILE A 191 6.19 1.36 -0.28
C ILE A 191 6.74 2.03 -1.55
N GLY A 192 6.46 1.44 -2.71
CA GLY A 192 6.97 1.92 -4.00
C GLY A 192 8.43 1.57 -4.30
N ASP A 193 9.02 2.29 -5.25
CA ASP A 193 10.40 2.08 -5.75
C ASP A 193 11.18 3.40 -5.79
N LYS A 194 12.20 3.55 -4.94
CA LYS A 194 13.03 4.75 -4.87
C LYS A 194 13.99 4.92 -6.04
N ASN A 195 14.13 3.89 -6.88
CA ASN A 195 14.89 3.94 -8.13
C ASN A 195 13.98 4.05 -9.36
N TRP A 196 12.67 4.27 -9.15
CA TRP A 196 11.71 4.39 -10.23
C TRP A 196 12.11 5.49 -11.22
N THR A 197 12.04 5.15 -12.49
CA THR A 197 12.07 6.08 -13.62
C THR A 197 10.91 5.79 -14.56
N PRO A 198 10.49 6.75 -15.41
CA PRO A 198 9.48 6.48 -16.44
C PRO A 198 9.82 5.23 -17.25
N GLY A 199 8.93 4.23 -17.22
CA GLY A 199 9.07 2.95 -17.94
C GLY A 199 9.86 1.84 -17.23
N SER A 200 10.34 2.05 -16.00
CA SER A 200 11.07 1.02 -15.23
C SER A 200 10.15 -0.02 -14.59
N THR A 201 9.20 0.45 -13.78
CA THR A 201 8.19 -0.34 -13.06
C THR A 201 6.89 0.46 -12.97
N SER A 202 5.84 -0.15 -12.44
CA SER A 202 4.58 0.57 -12.15
C SER A 202 4.80 1.60 -11.03
N GLU A 203 4.15 2.76 -11.17
CA GLU A 203 4.05 3.74 -10.08
C GLU A 203 3.37 3.13 -8.85
N ILE A 204 3.64 3.69 -7.67
CA ILE A 204 2.99 3.27 -6.41
C ILE A 204 1.45 3.35 -6.52
N LEU A 205 0.96 4.43 -7.12
CA LEU A 205 -0.44 4.67 -7.46
C LEU A 205 -0.50 5.54 -8.73
N PRO A 206 -0.72 4.95 -9.92
CA PRO A 206 -0.76 5.71 -11.18
C PRO A 206 -1.98 6.63 -11.29
N GLU A 207 -3.05 6.30 -10.58
CA GLU A 207 -4.28 7.11 -10.47
C GLU A 207 -4.57 7.44 -9.00
N PHE A 208 -5.57 8.28 -8.76
CA PHE A 208 -6.05 8.52 -7.40
C PHE A 208 -6.59 7.23 -6.80
N GLY A 209 -6.24 6.96 -5.56
CA GLY A 209 -6.57 5.71 -4.90
C GLY A 209 -6.07 5.65 -3.47
N THR A 210 -6.39 4.54 -2.83
CA THR A 210 -5.97 4.20 -1.48
C THR A 210 -5.36 2.81 -1.49
N MET A 211 -4.14 2.69 -0.96
CA MET A 211 -3.51 1.41 -0.63
C MET A 211 -3.71 1.16 0.86
N ILE A 212 -4.25 0.01 1.21
CA ILE A 212 -4.44 -0.40 2.61
C ILE A 212 -3.64 -1.67 2.85
N ARG A 213 -2.82 -1.71 3.90
CA ARG A 213 -2.08 -2.92 4.26
C ARG A 213 -3.07 -4.06 4.52
N LYS A 214 -2.84 -5.22 3.91
CA LYS A 214 -3.77 -6.34 4.01
C LYS A 214 -3.86 -6.83 5.44
N LYS A 215 -5.08 -7.26 5.81
CA LYS A 215 -5.33 -7.84 7.12
C LYS A 215 -4.44 -9.07 7.37
N GLY A 216 -3.81 -9.13 8.54
CA GLY A 216 -2.91 -10.18 8.99
C GLY A 216 -1.44 -9.95 8.62
N ILE A 217 -1.11 -8.80 8.03
CA ILE A 217 0.28 -8.33 7.91
C ILE A 217 0.56 -7.40 9.07
N ASP A 218 1.51 -7.82 9.89
CA ASP A 218 1.80 -7.33 11.22
C ASP A 218 3.22 -6.75 11.33
N THR A 219 3.99 -6.80 10.24
CA THR A 219 5.37 -6.31 10.20
C THR A 219 5.64 -5.50 8.94
N GLY A 220 6.62 -4.61 9.02
CA GLY A 220 7.16 -3.91 7.86
C GLY A 220 7.96 -4.83 6.94
N SER A 221 8.14 -4.40 5.69
CA SER A 221 8.93 -5.08 4.68
C SER A 221 9.88 -4.10 4.01
N THR A 222 11.15 -4.48 3.89
CA THR A 222 12.14 -3.69 3.15
C THR A 222 12.03 -3.86 1.63
N SER A 223 11.03 -4.61 1.15
CA SER A 223 10.74 -4.81 -0.26
C SER A 223 9.24 -4.65 -0.50
N PHE A 224 8.89 -3.75 -1.42
CA PHE A 224 7.51 -3.48 -1.74
C PHE A 224 6.91 -4.56 -2.63
N ASN A 225 5.81 -5.17 -2.17
CA ASN A 225 4.98 -6.05 -2.97
C ASN A 225 3.52 -5.63 -2.87
N LEU A 226 3.08 -4.78 -3.81
CA LEU A 226 1.72 -4.29 -3.85
C LEU A 226 0.67 -5.41 -3.77
N SER A 227 0.81 -6.45 -4.59
CA SER A 227 -0.17 -7.54 -4.68
C SER A 227 -0.23 -8.43 -3.43
N GLY A 228 0.91 -8.64 -2.77
CA GLY A 228 1.03 -9.47 -1.58
C GLY A 228 0.67 -8.72 -0.30
N GLU A 229 0.95 -7.40 -0.26
CA GLU A 229 0.94 -6.64 0.98
C GLU A 229 -0.20 -5.64 1.10
N PHE A 230 -0.77 -5.17 -0.02
CA PHE A 230 -1.77 -4.10 0.00
C PHE A 230 -3.03 -4.46 -0.79
N ASP A 231 -4.18 -4.01 -0.30
CA ASP A 231 -5.42 -3.91 -1.06
C ASP A 231 -5.50 -2.51 -1.71
N LEU A 232 -5.83 -2.48 -3.00
CA LEU A 232 -6.11 -1.24 -3.73
C LEU A 232 -7.59 -0.92 -3.67
N MET A 233 -7.92 0.35 -3.43
CA MET A 233 -9.28 0.84 -3.38
C MET A 233 -9.39 2.18 -4.11
N PRO A 234 -10.60 2.57 -4.56
CA PRO A 234 -10.89 3.96 -4.89
C PRO A 234 -10.50 4.88 -3.74
N THR A 235 -10.16 6.12 -4.07
CA THR A 235 -9.73 7.11 -3.06
C THR A 235 -10.75 7.18 -1.92
N THR A 236 -10.28 6.96 -0.70
CA THR A 236 -11.08 7.07 0.51
C THR A 236 -10.22 7.55 1.66
N TYR A 237 -10.82 8.33 2.57
CA TYR A 237 -10.15 8.84 3.76
C TYR A 237 -10.77 8.28 5.05
N ILE A 238 -11.79 7.43 4.93
CA ILE A 238 -12.57 6.94 6.07
C ILE A 238 -11.79 5.95 6.96
N ASN A 239 -10.74 5.34 6.41
CA ASN A 239 -9.92 4.35 7.11
C ASN A 239 -8.76 5.00 7.87
N LEU A 240 -8.34 6.20 7.47
CA LEU A 240 -7.34 6.98 8.19
C LEU A 240 -7.71 7.13 9.67
N GLY A 241 -6.74 6.88 10.53
CA GLY A 241 -6.82 6.89 11.97
C GLY A 241 -7.55 5.70 12.60
N ASN A 242 -8.08 4.77 11.80
CA ASN A 242 -8.90 3.65 12.30
C ASN A 242 -8.49 2.29 11.73
N HIS A 243 -7.53 2.25 10.80
CA HIS A 243 -7.11 1.00 10.21
C HIS A 243 -6.25 0.20 11.19
N THR A 244 -6.68 -1.04 11.44
CA THR A 244 -5.92 -2.05 12.17
C THR A 244 -5.69 -3.25 11.22
N PRO A 245 -4.51 -3.32 10.59
CA PRO A 245 -4.07 -4.47 9.80
C PRO A 245 -4.20 -5.79 10.57
#